data_AF-M5X342-F1
#
_entry.id   AF-M5X342-F1
#
_cell.length_a   1.000
_cell.length_b   1.000
_cell.length_c   1.000
_cell.angle_alpha   90.00
_cell.angle_beta   90.00
_cell.angle_gamma   90.00
#
_symmetry.space_group_name_H-M   'P 1'
#
loop_
_entity.id
_entity.type
_entity.pdbx_description
1 polymer ?
#
loop_
_entity_poly.entity_id
_entity_poly.type
_entity_poly.pdbx_seq_one_letter_code
_entity_poly.pdbx_strand_id
1 'polypeptide(L)'
;MHQAIPYKSWAPIGTTTVVPLIRRPNPTAVAAEDKIIQGTRNDHVMIKNMVSETAVIVFTRRGCCMGHVVQRLLLGHGVNPTLYEVGEGKEDEIAVAKELEMICGGSKSKVVVMFPAVFIGGELFGGLESVIAAHISGELVPVLKQAGALWL
;
A
#
# COMPACT_ATOMS: atom_id res chain seq x y z
N MET A 1 38.41 -21.13 -18.75
CA MET A 1 37.41 -21.17 -17.65
C MET A 1 37.79 -20.08 -16.66
N HIS A 2 37.04 -18.98 -16.59
CA HIS A 2 37.34 -17.90 -15.64
C HIS A 2 36.88 -18.31 -14.24
N GLN A 3 37.83 -18.41 -13.31
CA GLN A 3 37.54 -18.63 -11.89
C GLN A 3 36.92 -17.35 -11.32
N ALA A 4 35.80 -17.49 -10.61
CA ALA A 4 35.14 -16.37 -9.94
C ALA A 4 36.04 -15.81 -8.82
N ILE A 5 36.02 -14.49 -8.64
CA ILE A 5 36.73 -13.80 -7.55
C ILE A 5 36.09 -14.25 -6.22
N PRO A 6 36.87 -14.68 -5.21
CA PRO A 6 36.30 -15.09 -3.92
C PRO A 6 35.60 -13.93 -3.23
N TYR A 7 34.39 -14.15 -2.74
CA TYR A 7 33.69 -13.17 -1.92
C TYR A 7 34.49 -12.91 -0.64
N LYS A 8 35.06 -11.71 -0.52
CA LYS A 8 35.68 -11.25 0.73
C LYS A 8 34.57 -10.82 1.68
N SER A 9 34.26 -11.66 2.66
CA SER A 9 33.40 -11.28 3.77
C SER A 9 34.12 -10.23 4.63
N TRP A 10 33.56 -9.02 4.69
CA TRP A 10 34.00 -8.03 5.65
C TRP A 10 33.51 -8.47 7.04
N ALA A 11 34.43 -8.88 7.91
CA ALA A 11 34.11 -9.10 9.32
C ALA A 11 34.15 -7.74 10.04
N PRO A 12 33.10 -7.33 10.77
CA PRO A 12 33.22 -6.24 11.71
C PRO A 12 34.03 -6.71 12.92
N ILE A 13 34.90 -5.82 13.39
CA ILE A 13 35.71 -5.97 14.60
C ILE A 13 34.79 -6.24 15.78
N GLY A 14 35.13 -7.27 16.55
CA GLY A 14 34.27 -7.86 17.56
C GLY A 14 33.97 -6.97 18.76
N THR A 15 32.75 -7.09 19.25
CA THR A 15 32.41 -6.95 20.66
C THR A 15 31.49 -8.11 21.04
N THR A 16 31.95 -8.90 22.01
CA THR A 16 31.22 -9.99 22.65
C THR A 16 29.87 -9.49 23.13
N THR A 17 28.78 -9.97 22.55
CA THR A 17 27.46 -9.96 23.18
C THR A 17 26.69 -11.19 22.72
N VAL A 18 26.30 -12.00 23.69
CA VAL A 18 25.35 -13.12 23.57
C VAL A 18 24.22 -12.80 22.60
N VAL A 19 24.04 -13.67 21.61
CA VAL A 19 22.96 -13.57 20.61
C VAL A 19 21.62 -13.75 21.34
N PRO A 20 20.74 -12.74 21.43
CA PRO A 20 19.36 -13.01 21.74
C PRO A 20 18.73 -13.61 20.47
N LEU A 21 18.02 -14.72 20.63
CA LEU A 21 17.07 -15.21 19.63
C LEU A 21 16.30 -14.01 19.05
N ILE A 22 16.29 -13.90 17.72
CA ILE A 22 15.65 -12.83 16.97
C ILE A 22 14.19 -12.71 17.44
N ARG A 23 13.98 -11.79 18.38
CA ARG A 23 12.67 -11.30 18.76
C ARG A 23 12.21 -10.44 17.59
N ARG A 24 11.06 -10.81 17.00
CA ARG A 24 10.37 -9.99 15.99
C ARG A 24 10.39 -8.53 16.47
N PRO A 25 10.85 -7.56 15.67
CA PRO A 25 10.69 -6.16 16.04
C PRO A 25 9.18 -5.89 16.19
N ASN A 26 8.79 -5.35 17.34
CA ASN A 26 7.51 -4.70 17.48
C ASN A 26 7.41 -3.61 16.39
N PRO A 27 6.25 -3.37 15.79
CA PRO A 27 6.08 -2.43 14.67
C PRO A 27 6.20 -0.94 15.06
N THR A 28 6.80 -0.61 16.19
CA THR A 28 6.86 0.76 16.72
C THR A 28 8.27 1.34 16.63
N ALA A 29 8.84 1.45 15.43
CA ALA A 29 10.09 2.19 15.21
C ALA A 29 10.36 2.60 13.74
N VAL A 30 9.37 3.18 13.07
CA VAL A 30 9.60 4.21 12.04
C VAL A 30 8.37 5.12 12.10
N ALA A 31 8.50 6.25 12.79
CA ALA A 31 7.43 7.23 12.89
C ALA A 31 7.37 8.05 11.60
N ALA A 32 6.79 7.46 10.56
CA ALA A 32 5.84 8.22 9.75
C ALA A 32 4.50 8.06 10.47
N GLU A 33 3.73 9.14 10.65
CA GLU A 33 2.34 9.02 11.07
C GLU A 33 1.54 8.39 9.91
N ASP A 34 1.77 7.11 9.66
CA ASP A 34 0.99 6.33 8.72
C ASP A 34 -0.43 6.30 9.27
N LYS A 35 -1.35 6.96 8.57
CA LYS A 35 -2.77 6.96 8.90
C LYS A 35 -3.34 5.59 8.55
N ILE A 36 -3.05 4.60 9.39
CA ILE A 36 -3.53 3.22 9.25
C ILE A 36 -4.92 3.16 9.90
N ILE A 37 -5.92 2.84 9.09
CA ILE A 37 -7.30 2.64 9.54
C ILE A 37 -7.57 1.14 9.50
N GLN A 38 -7.88 0.56 10.66
CA GLN A 38 -8.34 -0.83 10.76
C GLN A 38 -9.85 -0.87 10.53
N GLY A 39 -10.29 -1.62 9.54
CA GLY A 39 -11.71 -1.77 9.25
C GLY A 39 -12.45 -2.56 10.33
N THR A 40 -13.47 -1.96 10.95
CA THR A 40 -14.47 -2.66 11.77
C THR A 40 -15.84 -2.50 11.12
N ARG A 41 -16.54 -3.62 10.85
CA ARG A 41 -17.93 -3.74 10.31
C ARG A 41 -18.39 -2.56 9.43
N ASN A 42 -18.00 -2.68 8.16
CA ASN A 42 -18.47 -2.05 6.92
C ASN A 42 -19.78 -1.26 6.95
N ASP A 43 -19.66 0.06 7.07
CA ASP A 43 -20.68 0.99 6.58
C ASP A 43 -20.26 1.49 5.19
N HIS A 44 -21.00 1.13 4.12
CA HIS A 44 -20.75 1.58 2.73
C HIS A 44 -20.51 3.10 2.63
N VAL A 45 -21.26 3.87 3.40
CA VAL A 45 -21.16 5.34 3.48
C VAL A 45 -19.77 5.77 3.96
N MET A 46 -19.20 5.05 4.94
CA MET A 46 -17.87 5.36 5.46
C MET A 46 -16.78 5.10 4.42
N ILE A 47 -16.80 3.94 3.75
CA ILE A 47 -15.81 3.61 2.70
C ILE A 47 -15.87 4.63 1.56
N LYS A 48 -17.09 4.99 1.12
CA LYS A 48 -17.29 5.99 0.09
C LYS A 48 -16.73 7.35 0.49
N ASN A 49 -17.02 7.81 1.70
CA ASN A 49 -16.51 9.08 2.20
C ASN A 49 -14.98 9.07 2.30
N MET A 50 -14.38 7.99 2.79
CA MET A 50 -12.93 7.83 2.87
C MET A 50 -12.25 7.94 1.50
N VAL A 51 -12.85 7.34 0.46
CA VAL A 51 -12.37 7.45 -0.92
C VAL A 51 -12.48 8.89 -1.43
N SER A 52 -13.58 9.58 -1.19
CA SER A 52 -13.79 10.96 -1.68
C SER A 52 -13.01 12.04 -0.91
N GLU A 53 -12.77 11.83 0.39
CA GLU A 53 -12.12 12.83 1.25
C GLU A 53 -10.60 12.72 1.23
N THR A 54 -10.05 11.58 0.79
CA THR A 54 -8.61 11.32 0.79
C THR A 54 -8.04 11.46 -0.60
N ALA A 55 -6.95 12.23 -0.75
CA ALA A 55 -6.27 12.37 -2.03
C ALA A 55 -5.71 11.04 -2.56
N VAL A 56 -5.14 10.20 -1.69
CA VAL A 56 -4.70 8.84 -2.01
C VAL A 56 -5.01 7.89 -0.85
N ILE A 57 -5.74 6.82 -1.15
CA ILE A 57 -6.03 5.75 -0.19
C ILE A 57 -5.71 4.39 -0.79
N VAL A 58 -5.07 3.54 0.01
CA VAL A 58 -4.68 2.18 -0.35
C VAL A 58 -5.46 1.22 0.53
N PHE A 59 -6.30 0.40 -0.08
CA PHE A 59 -6.94 -0.72 0.59
C PHE A 59 -6.04 -1.95 0.47
N THR A 60 -5.74 -2.59 1.58
CA THR A 60 -4.88 -3.78 1.61
C THR A 60 -5.38 -4.79 2.63
N ARG A 61 -5.06 -6.07 2.43
CA ARG A 61 -5.20 -7.06 3.49
C ARG A 61 -4.14 -6.84 4.54
N ARG A 62 -4.47 -7.11 5.80
CA ARG A 62 -3.51 -7.12 6.90
C ARG A 62 -2.34 -8.05 6.57
N GLY A 63 -1.10 -7.55 6.68
CA GLY A 63 0.11 -8.32 6.40
C GLY A 63 0.37 -8.64 4.91
N CYS A 64 -0.35 -8.03 3.97
CA CYS A 64 -0.08 -8.19 2.55
C CYS A 64 1.24 -7.49 2.15
N CYS A 65 2.22 -8.25 1.68
CA CYS A 65 3.49 -7.71 1.21
C CYS A 65 3.32 -6.72 0.05
N MET A 66 2.34 -6.95 -0.83
CA MET A 66 2.08 -6.07 -1.96
C MET A 66 1.52 -4.72 -1.53
N GLY A 67 0.69 -4.67 -0.47
CA GLY A 67 0.23 -3.41 0.12
C GLY A 67 1.38 -2.56 0.64
N HIS A 68 2.34 -3.19 1.34
CA HIS A 68 3.55 -2.49 1.80
C HIS A 68 4.40 -1.96 0.63
N VAL A 69 4.47 -2.68 -0.49
CA VAL A 69 5.20 -2.22 -1.68
C VAL A 69 4.55 -0.95 -2.24
N VAL A 70 3.22 -0.95 -2.42
CA VAL A 70 2.48 0.23 -2.90
C VAL A 70 2.67 1.42 -1.95
N GLN A 71 2.49 1.21 -0.64
CA GLN A 71 2.65 2.27 0.36
C GLN A 71 4.05 2.90 0.29
N ARG A 72 5.10 2.08 0.25
CA ARG A 72 6.48 2.56 0.16
C ARG A 72 6.78 3.27 -1.15
N LEU A 73 6.23 2.79 -2.26
CA LEU A 73 6.39 3.43 -3.55
C LEU A 73 5.79 4.84 -3.52
N LEU A 74 4.58 4.99 -3.01
CA LEU A 74 3.89 6.29 -2.91
C LEU A 74 4.63 7.25 -1.95
N LEU A 75 5.06 6.75 -0.78
CA LEU A 75 5.89 7.52 0.16
C LEU A 75 7.21 7.97 -0.50
N GLY A 76 7.83 7.12 -1.32
CA GLY A 76 9.04 7.44 -2.08
C GLY A 76 8.85 8.57 -3.10
N HIS A 77 7.62 8.84 -3.55
CA HIS A 77 7.29 9.98 -4.42
C HIS A 77 6.95 11.25 -3.62
N GLY A 78 7.03 11.21 -2.28
CA GLY A 78 6.68 12.33 -1.41
C GLY A 78 5.18 12.48 -1.14
N VAL A 79 4.38 11.45 -1.43
CA VAL A 79 2.94 11.41 -1.13
C VAL A 79 2.71 10.73 0.21
N ASN A 80 1.73 11.19 0.99
CA ASN A 80 1.30 10.54 2.23
C ASN A 80 -0.03 9.79 2.02
N PRO A 81 -0.02 8.51 1.60
CA PRO A 81 -1.24 7.73 1.38
C PRO A 81 -1.88 7.31 2.71
N THR A 82 -3.22 7.29 2.76
CA THR A 82 -3.94 6.63 3.86
C THR A 82 -4.00 5.13 3.60
N LEU A 83 -3.71 4.30 4.60
CA LEU A 83 -3.75 2.85 4.48
C LEU A 83 -5.00 2.30 5.18
N TYR A 84 -5.86 1.60 4.45
CA TYR A 84 -6.99 0.88 5.02
C TYR A 84 -6.68 -0.61 5.06
N GLU A 85 -6.55 -1.15 6.26
CA GLU A 85 -6.37 -2.58 6.46
C GLU A 85 -7.74 -3.28 6.56
N VAL A 86 -7.99 -4.17 5.61
CA VAL A 86 -9.16 -5.05 5.62
C VAL A 86 -8.97 -6.15 6.66
N GLY A 87 -10.07 -6.55 7.30
CA GLY A 87 -10.12 -7.60 8.30
C GLY A 87 -9.51 -8.92 7.82
N GLU A 88 -9.07 -9.75 8.77
CA GLU A 88 -8.36 -11.01 8.49
C GLU A 88 -9.28 -12.11 7.92
N GLY A 89 -10.60 -11.92 7.99
CA GLY A 89 -11.61 -12.83 7.44
C GLY A 89 -11.81 -12.66 5.93
N LYS A 90 -11.92 -13.78 5.20
CA LYS A 90 -12.31 -13.76 3.77
C LYS A 90 -13.64 -13.04 3.53
N GLU A 91 -14.56 -13.11 4.50
CA GLU A 91 -15.86 -12.46 4.41
C GLU A 91 -15.74 -10.93 4.46
N ASP A 92 -14.87 -10.40 5.32
CA ASP A 92 -14.58 -8.96 5.39
C ASP A 92 -13.95 -8.48 4.09
N GLU A 93 -13.03 -9.27 3.54
CA GLU A 93 -12.39 -9.00 2.25
C GLU A 93 -13.41 -8.91 1.12
N ILE A 94 -14.27 -9.91 0.98
CA ILE A 94 -15.30 -9.95 -0.06
C ILE A 94 -16.29 -8.79 0.12
N ALA A 95 -16.66 -8.47 1.37
CA ALA A 95 -17.56 -7.37 1.65
C ALA A 95 -16.93 -6.03 1.24
N VAL A 96 -15.70 -5.73 1.67
CA VAL A 96 -15.01 -4.48 1.29
C VAL A 96 -14.80 -4.42 -0.22
N ALA A 97 -14.36 -5.51 -0.86
CA ALA A 97 -14.20 -5.54 -2.32
C ALA A 97 -15.52 -5.21 -3.03
N LYS A 98 -16.63 -5.80 -2.60
CA LYS A 98 -17.96 -5.54 -3.16
C LYS A 98 -18.41 -4.08 -2.97
N GLU A 99 -18.14 -3.50 -1.81
CA GLU A 99 -18.43 -2.07 -1.57
C GLU A 99 -17.60 -1.18 -2.52
N LEU A 100 -16.31 -1.47 -2.68
CA LEU A 100 -15.44 -0.76 -3.64
C LEU A 100 -15.91 -0.93 -5.09
N GLU A 101 -16.35 -2.13 -5.47
CA GLU A 101 -16.95 -2.38 -6.79
C GLU A 101 -18.21 -1.55 -7.02
N MET A 102 -19.06 -1.38 -6.00
CA MET A 102 -20.25 -0.52 -6.08
C MET A 102 -19.90 0.97 -6.21
N ILE A 103 -18.85 1.42 -5.51
CA ILE A 103 -18.35 2.81 -5.62
C ILE A 103 -17.83 3.08 -7.04
N CYS A 104 -17.15 2.11 -7.66
CA CYS A 104 -16.60 2.24 -9.01
C CYS A 104 -17.64 1.98 -10.12
N GLY A 105 -18.63 1.14 -9.85
CA GLY A 105 -19.49 0.48 -10.84
C GLY A 105 -20.68 1.28 -11.35
N GLY A 106 -20.70 2.61 -11.23
CA GLY A 106 -21.80 3.47 -11.70
C GLY A 106 -22.13 3.36 -13.21
N SER A 107 -21.29 2.68 -14.00
CA SER A 107 -21.53 2.42 -15.43
C SER A 107 -21.04 1.04 -15.88
N LYS A 108 -21.99 0.13 -16.10
CA LYS A 108 -22.03 -0.97 -17.11
C LYS A 108 -20.87 -1.98 -17.23
N SER A 109 -19.77 -1.84 -16.49
CA SER A 109 -18.65 -2.79 -16.50
C SER A 109 -18.45 -3.38 -15.11
N LYS A 110 -18.36 -4.70 -15.04
CA LYS A 110 -18.02 -5.43 -13.82
C LYS A 110 -16.55 -5.17 -13.51
N VAL A 111 -16.28 -4.16 -12.70
CA VAL A 111 -14.95 -3.95 -12.11
C VAL A 111 -14.75 -5.04 -11.08
N VAL A 112 -13.63 -5.76 -11.16
CA VAL A 112 -13.22 -6.72 -10.12
C VAL A 112 -12.11 -6.07 -9.33
N VAL A 113 -12.35 -5.83 -8.05
CA VAL A 113 -11.34 -5.21 -7.18
C VAL A 113 -10.45 -6.30 -6.59
N MET A 114 -9.14 -6.20 -6.83
CA MET A 114 -8.13 -7.06 -6.20
C MET A 114 -7.25 -6.24 -5.25
N PHE A 115 -6.92 -6.81 -4.10
CA PHE A 115 -6.03 -6.16 -3.13
C PHE A 115 -4.55 -6.36 -3.50
N PRO A 116 -3.69 -5.33 -3.36
CA PRO A 116 -4.02 -3.98 -2.89
C PRO A 116 -4.78 -3.18 -3.96
N ALA A 117 -5.82 -2.45 -3.53
CA ALA A 117 -6.60 -1.56 -4.39
C ALA A 117 -6.27 -0.11 -4.05
N VAL A 118 -5.98 0.70 -5.06
CA VAL A 118 -5.48 2.06 -4.92
C VAL A 118 -6.47 3.03 -5.53
N PHE A 119 -6.86 4.02 -4.74
CA PHE A 119 -7.71 5.12 -5.18
C PHE A 119 -6.91 6.42 -5.13
N ILE A 120 -7.05 7.22 -6.17
CA ILE A 120 -6.39 8.51 -6.32
C ILE A 120 -7.46 9.53 -6.73
N GLY A 121 -7.58 10.62 -5.97
CA GLY A 121 -8.56 11.68 -6.24
C GLY A 121 -10.02 11.22 -6.19
N GLY A 122 -10.32 10.15 -5.42
CA GLY A 122 -11.65 9.57 -5.34
C GLY A 122 -12.01 8.54 -6.41
N GLU A 123 -11.11 8.26 -7.35
CA GLU A 123 -11.33 7.28 -8.42
C GLU A 123 -10.43 6.05 -8.24
N LEU A 124 -10.90 4.88 -8.72
CA LEU A 124 -10.10 3.65 -8.71
C LEU A 124 -8.99 3.76 -9.74
N PHE A 125 -7.75 3.85 -9.25
CA PHE A 125 -6.56 3.83 -10.09
C PHE A 125 -6.19 2.40 -10.51
N GLY A 126 -6.42 1.42 -9.62
CA GLY A 126 -6.22 0.01 -9.91
C GLY A 126 -5.47 -0.72 -8.80
N GLY A 127 -4.69 -1.74 -9.19
CA GLY A 127 -3.91 -2.56 -8.26
C GLY A 127 -2.43 -2.19 -8.23
N LEU A 128 -1.62 -3.09 -7.63
CA LEU A 128 -0.14 -2.97 -7.66
C LEU A 128 0.40 -2.81 -9.08
N GLU A 129 -0.07 -3.62 -10.02
CA GLU A 129 0.43 -3.63 -11.40
C GLU A 129 0.22 -2.27 -12.09
N SER A 130 -0.96 -1.65 -11.89
CA SER A 130 -1.26 -0.32 -12.41
C SER A 130 -0.33 0.75 -11.83
N VAL A 131 -0.08 0.70 -10.52
CA VAL A 131 0.84 1.64 -9.84
C VAL A 131 2.27 1.48 -10.35
N ILE A 132 2.73 0.24 -10.51
CA ILE A 132 4.07 -0.04 -11.03
C ILE A 132 4.20 0.39 -12.48
N ALA A 133 3.19 0.11 -13.32
CA ALA A 133 3.19 0.54 -14.71
C ALA A 133 3.28 2.07 -14.81
N ALA A 134 2.45 2.80 -14.07
CA ALA A 134 2.48 4.26 -14.07
C ALA A 134 3.79 4.84 -13.49
N HIS A 135 4.39 4.17 -12.51
CA HIS A 135 5.70 4.53 -11.98
C HIS A 135 6.79 4.40 -13.05
N ILE A 136 6.81 3.28 -13.79
CA ILE A 136 7.78 3.03 -14.86
C ILE A 136 7.57 3.99 -16.03
N SER A 137 6.32 4.23 -16.43
CA SER A 137 5.97 5.13 -17.53
C SER A 137 6.16 6.62 -17.19
N GLY A 138 6.33 6.96 -15.91
CA GLY A 138 6.41 8.35 -15.43
C GLY A 138 5.07 9.08 -15.34
N GLU A 139 3.95 8.38 -15.59
CA GLU A 139 2.59 8.95 -15.55
C GLU A 139 2.04 9.09 -14.13
N LEU A 140 2.65 8.41 -13.15
CA LEU A 140 2.19 8.45 -11.77
C LEU A 140 2.29 9.85 -11.16
N VAL A 141 3.36 10.60 -11.43
CA VAL A 141 3.56 11.95 -10.88
C VAL A 141 2.49 12.94 -11.37
N PRO A 142 2.21 13.06 -12.70
CA PRO A 142 1.10 13.87 -13.20
C PRO A 142 -0.26 13.55 -12.54
N VAL A 143 -0.58 12.27 -12.39
CA VAL A 143 -1.85 11.84 -11.77
C VAL A 143 -1.93 12.26 -10.31
N LEU A 144 -0.84 12.08 -9.55
CA LEU A 144 -0.78 12.50 -8.15
C LEU A 144 -0.87 14.03 -7.97
N LYS A 145 -0.29 14.81 -8.89
CA LYS A 145 -0.44 16.27 -8.90
C LYS A 145 -1.89 16.68 -9.16
N GLN A 146 -2.54 16.06 -10.15
CA GLN A 146 -3.93 16.35 -10.49
C GLN A 146 -4.89 16.04 -9.33
N ALA A 147 -4.58 15.01 -8.54
CA ALA A 147 -5.34 14.65 -7.34
C ALA A 147 -5.01 15.50 -6.10
N GLY A 148 -4.11 16.48 -6.21
CA GLY A 148 -3.68 17.32 -5.08
C GLY A 148 -2.87 16.56 -4.02
N ALA A 149 -2.37 15.37 -4.35
CA ALA A 149 -1.56 14.54 -3.45
C ALA A 149 -0.09 15.00 -3.40
N LEU A 150 0.36 15.78 -4.39
CA LEU A 150 1.73 16.27 -4.54
C LEU A 150 1.71 17.76 -4.94
N TRP A 151 2.52 18.58 -4.25
CA TRP A 151 2.48 20.06 -4.33
C TRP A 151 3.58 20.72 -5.19
N LEU A 152 4.37 19.94 -5.93
CA LEU A 152 5.45 20.44 -6.81
C LEU A 152 5.00 20.61 -8.27
#